data_AF-A0A816D7E2-F1
#
_entry.id   AF-A0A816D7E2-F1
#
_cell.length_a   1.000
_cell.length_b   1.000
_cell.length_c   1.000
_cell.angle_alpha   90.00
_cell.angle_beta   90.00
_cell.angle_gamma   90.00
#
_symmetry.space_group_name_H-M   'P 1'
#
loop_
_entity.id
_entity.type
_entity.pdbx_description
1 polymer ?
#
loop_
_entity_poly.entity_id
_entity_poly.type
_entity_poly.pdbx_seq_one_letter_code
_entity_poly.pdbx_strand_id
1 'polypeptide(L)'
;STIIGDSIARLLEYFGYNVLRLNHLGDWGTQFGMLIAHLQDIYPEYLQKSPPIHDLSSFYKASKKRFDNEPDFQKRAYQCVVRLQSYDPDIIHAWKLICEVSRRDIDYIYQELEIEMIDRGESFYQSMMKDLVEELEQKNLLIEEEGRKVMFLPGISVPLTIVKSDGGHTYDTSDMACIKQRLHEENADWIIYVIDSGQ
;
A
#
# COMPACT_ATOMS: atom_id res chain seq x y z
N SER A 1 -5.82 0.21 -16.01
CA SER A 1 -4.70 1.12 -15.77
C SER A 1 -3.47 0.74 -16.59
N THR A 2 -2.94 -0.49 -16.46
CA THR A 2 -1.67 -0.95 -17.07
C THR A 2 -1.43 -0.53 -18.53
N ILE A 3 -2.25 -0.99 -19.48
CA ILE A 3 -2.03 -0.72 -20.92
C ILE A 3 -2.16 0.78 -21.25
N ILE A 4 -3.12 1.46 -20.63
CA ILE A 4 -3.34 2.91 -20.84
C ILE A 4 -2.14 3.70 -20.31
N GLY A 5 -1.66 3.36 -19.11
CA GLY A 5 -0.50 4.02 -18.50
C GLY A 5 0.78 3.83 -19.30
N ASP A 6 1.05 2.61 -19.77
CA ASP A 6 2.22 2.33 -20.62
C ASP A 6 2.14 3.08 -21.97
N SER A 7 0.96 3.13 -22.59
CA SER A 7 0.74 3.88 -23.84
C SER A 7 1.01 5.38 -23.65
N ILE A 8 0.53 5.98 -22.57
CA ILE A 8 0.80 7.39 -22.22
C ILE A 8 2.30 7.60 -21.99
N ALA A 9 2.95 6.71 -21.24
CA ALA A 9 4.38 6.81 -20.95
C ALA A 9 5.22 6.80 -22.23
N ARG A 10 4.99 5.82 -23.12
CA ARG A 10 5.68 5.73 -24.42
C ARG A 10 5.44 6.95 -25.30
N LEU A 11 4.22 7.48 -25.30
CA LEU A 11 3.90 8.68 -26.07
C LEU A 11 4.72 9.90 -25.59
N LEU A 12 4.80 10.09 -24.27
CA LEU A 12 5.58 11.18 -23.68
C LEU A 12 7.08 10.98 -23.92
N GLU A 13 7.60 9.76 -23.76
CA GLU A 13 9.00 9.43 -24.10
C GLU A 13 9.30 9.71 -25.58
N TYR A 14 8.38 9.38 -26.48
CA TYR A 14 8.52 9.68 -27.91
C TYR A 14 8.65 11.19 -28.20
N PHE A 15 7.97 12.03 -27.42
CA PHE A 15 8.11 13.49 -27.49
C PHE A 15 9.33 14.04 -26.73
N GLY A 16 10.16 13.19 -26.13
CA GLY A 16 11.41 13.57 -25.48
C GLY A 16 11.27 13.96 -24.01
N TYR A 17 10.15 13.65 -23.36
CA TYR A 17 10.01 13.84 -21.91
C TYR A 17 10.76 12.75 -21.14
N ASN A 18 11.30 13.10 -19.97
CA ASN A 18 11.82 12.13 -19.01
C ASN A 18 10.66 11.52 -18.22
N VAL A 19 10.31 10.27 -18.48
CA VAL A 19 9.14 9.62 -17.87
C VAL A 19 9.58 8.62 -16.80
N LEU A 20 9.14 8.86 -15.56
CA LEU A 20 9.28 7.92 -14.46
C LEU A 20 7.99 7.09 -14.32
N ARG A 21 8.06 5.81 -14.65
CA ARG A 21 6.92 4.89 -14.60
C ARG A 21 6.87 4.20 -13.23
N LEU A 22 5.88 4.53 -12.40
CA LEU A 22 5.75 4.01 -11.04
C LEU A 22 4.55 3.08 -10.90
N ASN A 23 4.81 1.86 -10.42
CA ASN A 23 3.78 0.93 -10.01
C ASN A 23 3.45 1.13 -8.53
N HIS A 24 2.32 1.78 -8.24
CA HIS A 24 1.87 2.07 -6.88
C HIS A 24 1.12 0.87 -6.29
N LEU A 25 1.89 -0.10 -5.80
CA LEU A 25 1.36 -1.33 -5.20
C LEU A 25 0.67 -1.06 -3.86
N GLY A 26 -0.48 -1.69 -3.65
CA GLY A 26 -1.14 -1.80 -2.34
C GLY A 26 -0.45 -2.81 -1.44
N ASP A 27 0.85 -2.61 -1.20
CA ASP A 27 1.75 -3.50 -0.46
C ASP A 27 1.83 -3.18 1.04
N TRP A 28 0.95 -2.32 1.55
CA TRP A 28 0.84 -1.99 2.95
C TRP A 28 -0.62 -1.97 3.37
N GLY A 29 -0.92 -2.28 4.63
CA GLY A 29 -2.29 -2.19 5.16
C GLY A 29 -2.78 -3.41 5.95
N THR A 30 -4.05 -3.34 6.36
CA THR A 30 -4.67 -4.29 7.28
C THR A 30 -4.83 -5.69 6.68
N GLN A 31 -4.93 -5.79 5.35
CA GLN A 31 -4.98 -7.04 4.60
C GLN A 31 -3.76 -7.92 4.84
N PHE A 32 -2.58 -7.34 5.07
CA PHE A 32 -1.38 -8.11 5.35
C PHE A 32 -1.40 -8.77 6.74
N GLY A 33 -2.13 -8.20 7.70
CA GLY A 33 -2.28 -8.79 9.03
C GLY A 33 -2.88 -10.20 8.97
N MET A 34 -3.95 -10.38 8.20
CA MET A 34 -4.57 -11.71 8.04
C MET A 34 -3.68 -12.66 7.21
N LEU A 35 -2.98 -12.18 6.19
CA LEU A 35 -2.08 -13.00 5.39
C LEU A 35 -0.91 -13.53 6.23
N ILE A 36 -0.33 -12.68 7.07
CA ILE A 36 0.79 -13.04 7.95
C ILE A 36 0.33 -13.99 9.06
N ALA A 37 -0.79 -13.71 9.72
CA ALA A 37 -1.36 -14.62 10.70
C ALA A 37 -1.70 -15.99 10.10
N HIS A 38 -2.17 -16.01 8.84
CA HIS A 38 -2.42 -17.26 8.12
C HIS A 38 -1.12 -17.99 7.78
N LEU A 39 -0.09 -17.28 7.33
CA LEU A 39 1.23 -17.82 7.02
C LEU A 39 1.84 -18.52 8.24
N GLN A 40 1.77 -17.89 9.40
CA GLN A 40 2.31 -18.44 10.65
C GLN A 40 1.67 -19.78 11.03
N ASP A 41 0.38 -19.97 10.74
CA ASP A 41 -0.33 -21.20 11.06
C ASP A 41 -0.04 -22.33 10.05
N ILE A 42 0.00 -22.00 8.75
CA ILE A 42 0.17 -23.00 7.68
C ILE A 42 1.64 -23.37 7.48
N TYR A 43 2.55 -22.41 7.68
CA TYR A 43 3.98 -22.56 7.48
C TYR A 43 4.73 -22.05 8.72
N PRO A 44 4.71 -22.77 9.85
CA PRO A 44 5.38 -22.34 11.07
C PRO A 44 6.91 -22.19 10.91
N GLU A 45 7.51 -22.84 9.90
CA GLU A 45 8.94 -22.74 9.57
C GLU A 45 9.25 -21.63 8.53
N TYR A 46 8.36 -20.67 8.27
CA TYR A 46 8.55 -19.62 7.25
C TYR A 46 9.81 -18.77 7.45
N LEU A 47 10.33 -18.70 8.68
CA LEU A 47 11.58 -18.01 9.00
C LEU A 47 12.81 -18.77 8.49
N GLN A 48 12.74 -20.09 8.38
CA GLN A 48 13.86 -20.93 7.95
C GLN A 48 13.72 -21.41 6.50
N LYS A 49 12.48 -21.56 6.00
CA LYS A 49 12.19 -22.09 4.67
C LYS A 49 11.19 -21.22 3.95
N SER A 50 11.48 -20.92 2.69
CA SER A 50 10.52 -20.22 1.82
C SER A 50 9.25 -21.08 1.68
N PRO A 51 8.06 -20.55 2.02
CA PRO A 51 6.83 -21.29 1.92
C PRO A 51 6.45 -21.49 0.43
N PRO A 52 5.91 -22.66 0.05
CA PRO A 52 5.46 -22.93 -1.31
C PRO A 52 4.08 -22.31 -1.59
N ILE A 53 3.97 -20.98 -1.46
CA ILE A 53 2.75 -20.26 -1.84
C ILE A 53 2.79 -20.06 -3.36
N HIS A 54 1.93 -20.78 -4.07
CA HIS A 54 1.81 -20.69 -5.53
C HIS A 54 0.61 -19.86 -5.99
N ASP A 55 -0.47 -19.84 -5.20
CA ASP A 55 -1.70 -19.09 -5.53
C ASP A 55 -2.03 -18.16 -4.37
N LEU A 56 -1.62 -16.90 -4.52
CA LEU A 56 -1.88 -15.87 -3.52
C LEU A 56 -3.37 -15.52 -3.41
N SER A 57 -4.16 -15.68 -4.49
CA SER A 57 -5.61 -15.43 -4.47
C SER A 57 -6.33 -16.43 -3.58
N SER A 58 -6.01 -17.72 -3.71
CA SER A 58 -6.58 -18.76 -2.85
C SER A 58 -6.11 -18.60 -1.40
N PHE A 59 -4.84 -18.26 -1.20
CA PHE A 59 -4.29 -17.98 0.13
C PHE A 59 -5.00 -16.81 0.83
N TYR A 60 -5.26 -15.72 0.10
CA TYR A 60 -6.04 -14.57 0.57
C TYR A 60 -7.49 -14.95 0.91
N LYS A 61 -8.17 -15.71 0.05
CA LYS A 61 -9.56 -16.16 0.31
C LYS A 61 -9.63 -17.02 1.57
N ALA A 62 -8.63 -17.89 1.78
CA ALA A 62 -8.53 -18.70 2.99
C ALA A 62 -8.32 -17.83 4.23
N SER A 63 -7.35 -16.90 4.21
CA SER A 63 -7.10 -15.99 5.34
C SER A 63 -8.33 -15.13 5.65
N LYS A 64 -9.03 -14.64 4.62
CA LYS A 64 -10.26 -13.85 4.78
C LYS A 64 -11.38 -14.64 5.42
N LYS A 65 -11.61 -15.89 4.97
CA LYS A 65 -12.59 -16.78 5.60
C LYS A 65 -12.30 -17.01 7.08
N ARG A 66 -11.03 -17.17 7.46
CA ARG A 66 -10.64 -17.31 8.86
C ARG A 66 -10.86 -16.01 9.64
N PHE A 67 -10.49 -14.87 9.05
CA PHE A 67 -10.73 -13.55 9.64
C PHE A 67 -12.21 -13.29 9.97
N ASP A 68 -13.12 -13.71 9.09
CA ASP A 68 -14.56 -13.48 9.28
C ASP A 68 -15.22 -14.46 10.26
N ASN A 69 -14.66 -15.67 10.46
CA ASN A 69 -15.29 -16.74 11.22
C ASN A 69 -14.58 -17.12 12.55
N GLU A 70 -13.31 -16.77 12.72
CA GLU A 70 -12.49 -17.14 13.87
C GLU A 70 -12.09 -15.89 14.68
N PRO A 71 -12.75 -15.59 15.82
CA PRO A 71 -12.46 -14.39 16.62
C PRO A 71 -11.01 -14.30 17.11
N ASP A 72 -10.39 -15.43 17.45
CA ASP A 72 -8.99 -15.45 17.91
C ASP A 72 -8.01 -15.24 16.75
N PHE A 73 -8.33 -15.71 15.54
CA PHE A 73 -7.55 -15.40 14.35
C PHE A 73 -7.64 -13.91 14.01
N GLN A 74 -8.84 -13.34 14.09
CA GLN A 74 -9.06 -11.90 13.85
C GLN A 74 -8.20 -11.04 14.80
N LYS A 75 -8.16 -11.37 16.10
CA LYS A 75 -7.28 -10.69 17.06
C LYS A 75 -5.80 -10.78 16.68
N ARG A 76 -5.33 -11.97 16.28
CA ARG A 76 -3.93 -12.17 15.83
C ARG A 76 -3.62 -11.41 14.54
N ALA A 77 -4.56 -11.36 13.60
CA ALA A 77 -4.41 -10.60 12.37
C ALA A 77 -4.20 -9.11 12.68
N TYR A 78 -5.00 -8.51 13.56
CA TYR A 78 -4.79 -7.13 14.01
C TYR A 78 -3.44 -6.94 14.70
N GLN A 79 -3.02 -7.87 15.56
CA GLN A 79 -1.68 -7.83 16.18
C GLN A 79 -0.56 -7.88 15.14
N CYS A 80 -0.71 -8.68 14.07
CA CYS A 80 0.26 -8.72 12.98
C CYS A 80 0.36 -7.38 12.24
N VAL A 81 -0.75 -6.68 12.03
CA VAL A 81 -0.72 -5.32 11.43
C VAL A 81 0.10 -4.38 12.30
N VAL A 82 -0.16 -4.36 13.61
CA VAL A 82 0.57 -3.48 14.54
C VAL A 82 2.07 -3.80 14.53
N ARG A 83 2.43 -5.09 14.57
CA ARG A 83 3.84 -5.52 14.51
C ARG A 83 4.50 -5.20 13.16
N LEU A 84 3.75 -5.28 12.06
CA LEU A 84 4.23 -4.89 10.74
C LEU A 84 4.55 -3.38 10.70
N GLN A 85 3.65 -2.56 11.26
CA GLN A 85 3.83 -1.12 11.37
C GLN A 85 4.98 -0.72 12.30
N SER A 86 5.30 -1.54 13.30
CA SER A 86 6.45 -1.34 14.18
C SER A 86 7.76 -1.94 13.64
N TYR A 87 7.79 -2.41 12.39
CA TYR A 87 8.97 -3.02 11.76
C TYR A 87 9.53 -4.24 12.53
N ASP A 88 8.64 -5.06 13.12
CA ASP A 88 9.05 -6.33 13.73
C ASP A 88 9.75 -7.22 12.68
N PRO A 89 11.01 -7.66 12.91
CA PRO A 89 11.80 -8.35 11.89
C PRO A 89 11.16 -9.62 11.33
N ASP A 90 10.52 -10.42 12.18
CA ASP A 90 9.89 -11.67 11.77
C ASP A 90 8.65 -11.41 10.91
N ILE A 91 7.88 -10.38 11.28
CA ILE A 91 6.68 -9.97 10.55
C ILE A 91 7.03 -9.30 9.23
N ILE A 92 8.11 -8.49 9.18
CA ILE A 92 8.63 -7.92 7.95
C ILE A 92 9.13 -9.03 7.01
N HIS A 93 9.77 -10.07 7.55
CA HIS A 93 10.18 -11.24 6.75
C HIS A 93 8.96 -11.95 6.16
N ALA A 94 7.92 -12.21 6.96
CA ALA A 94 6.66 -12.77 6.48
C ALA A 94 6.03 -11.92 5.36
N TRP A 95 5.97 -10.61 5.55
CA TRP A 95 5.45 -9.65 4.57
C TRP A 95 6.24 -9.71 3.25
N LYS A 96 7.58 -9.71 3.30
CA LYS A 96 8.43 -9.81 2.10
C LYS A 96 8.15 -11.08 1.31
N LEU A 97 8.04 -12.24 1.98
CA LEU A 97 7.72 -13.50 1.31
C LEU A 97 6.38 -13.44 0.57
N ILE A 98 5.36 -12.82 1.19
CA ILE A 98 4.05 -12.64 0.57
C ILE A 98 4.14 -11.70 -0.65
N CYS A 99 4.84 -10.57 -0.52
CA CYS A 99 5.06 -9.62 -1.61
C CYS A 99 5.85 -10.24 -2.77
N GLU A 100 6.85 -11.07 -2.50
CA GLU A 100 7.66 -11.77 -3.51
C GLU A 100 6.84 -12.78 -4.33
N VAL A 101 5.84 -13.42 -3.72
CA VAL A 101 4.89 -14.27 -4.47
C VAL A 101 4.06 -13.41 -5.40
N SER A 102 3.46 -12.32 -4.90
CA SER A 102 2.67 -11.40 -5.72
C SER A 102 3.47 -10.78 -6.86
N ARG A 103 4.72 -10.39 -6.59
CA ARG A 103 5.59 -9.74 -7.56
C ARG A 103 5.91 -10.67 -8.72
N ARG A 104 6.18 -11.96 -8.47
CA ARG A 104 6.44 -12.92 -9.55
C ARG A 104 5.29 -13.05 -10.54
N ASP A 105 4.05 -13.07 -10.05
CA ASP A 105 2.87 -13.14 -10.91
C ASP A 105 2.68 -11.85 -11.74
N ILE A 106 2.94 -10.70 -11.12
CA ILE A 106 2.87 -9.38 -11.77
C ILE A 106 3.98 -9.23 -12.83
N ASP A 107 5.21 -9.61 -12.49
CA ASP A 107 6.38 -9.54 -13.37
C ASP A 107 6.17 -10.37 -14.62
N TYR A 108 5.58 -11.57 -14.50
CA TYR A 108 5.24 -12.40 -15.66
C TYR A 108 4.28 -11.66 -16.61
N ILE A 109 3.24 -11.02 -16.07
CA ILE A 109 2.28 -10.27 -16.88
C ILE A 109 2.95 -9.07 -17.57
N TYR A 110 3.80 -8.33 -16.85
CA TYR A 110 4.50 -7.18 -17.42
C TYR A 110 5.53 -7.59 -18.47
N GLN A 111 6.20 -8.73 -18.31
CA GLN A 111 7.09 -9.29 -19.32
C GLN A 111 6.34 -9.64 -20.61
N GLU A 112 5.20 -10.33 -20.51
CA GLU A 112 4.37 -10.68 -21.67
C GLU A 112 3.81 -9.45 -22.40
N LEU A 113 3.62 -8.34 -21.68
CA LEU A 113 3.16 -7.06 -22.24
C LEU A 113 4.30 -6.12 -22.67
N GLU A 114 5.57 -6.52 -22.46
CA GLU A 114 6.76 -5.71 -22.70
C GLU A 114 6.75 -4.36 -21.95
N ILE A 115 6.25 -4.36 -20.72
CA ILE A 115 6.10 -3.17 -19.87
C ILE A 115 7.19 -3.16 -18.79
N GLU A 116 7.93 -2.06 -18.70
CA GLU A 116 8.89 -1.81 -17.63
C GLU A 116 8.38 -0.70 -16.70
N MET A 117 8.39 -0.96 -15.39
CA MET A 117 8.00 -0.02 -14.35
C MET A 117 8.83 -0.24 -13.08
N ILE A 118 8.92 0.81 -12.26
CA ILE A 118 9.56 0.75 -10.95
C ILE A 118 8.48 0.56 -9.89
N ASP A 119 8.58 -0.52 -9.12
CA ASP A 119 7.71 -0.75 -7.97
C ASP A 119 7.97 0.29 -6.87
N ARG A 120 6.92 1.04 -6.52
CA ARG A 120 6.92 1.98 -5.40
C ARG A 120 5.54 2.02 -4.76
N GLY A 121 5.27 1.00 -3.95
CA GLY A 121 4.01 0.82 -3.22
C GLY A 121 3.86 1.73 -2.01
N GLU A 122 2.71 1.57 -1.33
CA GLU A 122 2.37 2.27 -0.10
C GLU A 122 3.44 2.12 1.00
N SER A 123 4.10 0.97 1.06
CA SER A 123 5.16 0.68 2.04
C SER A 123 6.33 1.66 1.98
N PHE A 124 6.62 2.22 0.79
CA PHE A 124 7.68 3.21 0.58
C PHE A 124 7.42 4.51 1.34
N TYR A 125 6.15 4.91 1.47
CA TYR A 125 5.76 6.20 2.05
C TYR A 125 5.50 6.10 3.56
N GLN A 126 5.70 4.95 4.19
CA GLN A 126 5.31 4.72 5.59
C GLN A 126 5.93 5.72 6.58
N SER A 127 7.23 5.99 6.42
CA SER A 127 7.94 6.98 7.24
C SER A 127 7.47 8.40 6.95
N MET A 128 7.23 8.72 5.67
CA MET A 128 6.77 10.03 5.20
C MET A 128 5.35 10.36 5.67
N MET A 129 4.49 9.34 5.83
CA MET A 129 3.13 9.53 6.34
C MET A 129 3.15 10.11 7.75
N LYS A 130 4.05 9.66 8.62
CA LYS A 130 4.17 10.18 9.97
C LYS A 130 4.53 11.67 9.97
N ASP A 131 5.56 12.03 9.21
CA ASP A 131 6.02 13.42 9.08
C ASP A 131 4.94 14.32 8.46
N LEU A 132 4.17 13.79 7.51
CA LEU A 132 3.03 14.49 6.91
C LEU A 132 1.94 14.79 7.95
N VAL A 133 1.55 13.81 8.77
CA VAL A 133 0.54 14.04 9.81
C VAL A 133 1.00 15.13 10.77
N GLU A 134 2.24 15.06 11.27
CA GLU A 134 2.80 16.06 12.17
C GLU A 134 2.80 17.47 11.54
N GLU A 135 3.13 17.59 10.25
CA GLU A 135 3.07 18.86 9.53
C GLU A 135 1.63 19.42 9.43
N LEU A 136 0.66 18.57 9.09
CA LEU A 136 -0.74 18.99 8.96
C LEU A 136 -1.32 19.45 10.31
N GLU A 137 -0.92 18.82 11.40
CA GLU A 137 -1.27 19.24 12.77
C GLU A 137 -0.66 20.60 13.12
N GLN A 138 0.63 20.80 12.85
CA GLN A 138 1.31 22.09 13.11
C GLN A 138 0.67 23.23 12.32
N LYS A 139 0.15 22.94 11.13
CA LYS A 139 -0.58 23.90 10.29
C LYS A 139 -2.04 24.09 10.69
N ASN A 140 -2.53 23.38 11.72
CA ASN A 140 -3.94 23.38 12.15
C ASN A 140 -4.92 23.04 11.02
N LEU A 141 -4.53 22.11 10.13
CA LEU A 141 -5.37 21.66 9.01
C LEU A 141 -6.21 20.44 9.38
N LEU A 142 -5.90 19.77 10.49
CA LEU A 142 -6.64 18.59 10.95
C LEU A 142 -7.65 18.96 12.04
N ILE A 143 -8.83 18.35 11.94
CA ILE A 143 -9.90 18.41 12.94
C ILE A 143 -10.06 17.03 13.55
N GLU A 144 -10.28 16.96 14.85
CA GLU A 144 -10.56 15.70 15.54
C GLU A 144 -12.07 15.42 15.56
N GLU A 145 -12.48 14.29 14.99
CA GLU A 145 -13.87 13.81 14.96
C GLU A 145 -13.92 12.34 15.37
N GLU A 146 -14.62 12.04 16.46
CA GLU A 146 -14.81 10.65 16.96
C GLU A 146 -13.48 9.89 17.15
N GLY A 147 -12.44 10.61 17.59
CA GLY A 147 -11.07 10.08 17.78
C GLY A 147 -10.27 9.91 16.47
N ARG A 148 -10.83 10.25 15.32
CA ARG A 148 -10.13 10.32 14.03
C ARG A 148 -9.60 11.73 13.79
N LYS A 149 -8.54 11.85 13.00
CA LYS A 149 -8.06 13.15 12.47
C LYS A 149 -8.49 13.27 11.01
N VAL A 150 -9.28 14.28 10.71
CA VAL A 150 -9.86 14.51 9.39
C VAL A 150 -9.47 15.88 8.84
N MET A 151 -9.39 16.02 7.52
CA MET A 151 -9.07 17.27 6.82
C MET A 151 -10.22 17.65 5.89
N PHE A 152 -10.79 18.83 6.08
CA PHE A 152 -11.85 19.36 5.22
C PHE A 152 -11.26 20.21 4.10
N LEU A 153 -11.76 19.99 2.89
CA LEU A 153 -11.39 20.77 1.72
C LEU A 153 -12.50 21.77 1.37
N PRO A 154 -12.18 23.03 1.02
CA PRO A 154 -13.17 24.01 0.62
C PRO A 154 -14.04 23.50 -0.55
N GLY A 155 -15.35 23.49 -0.37
CA GLY A 155 -16.30 23.07 -1.42
C GLY A 155 -16.53 21.56 -1.52
N ILE A 156 -15.90 20.74 -0.68
CA ILE A 156 -16.09 19.28 -0.63
C ILE A 156 -16.70 18.91 0.73
N SER A 157 -17.83 18.18 0.70
CA SER A 157 -18.54 17.77 1.92
C SER A 157 -17.93 16.56 2.62
N VAL A 158 -17.24 15.70 1.88
CA VAL A 158 -16.58 14.51 2.40
C VAL A 158 -15.14 14.86 2.79
N PRO A 159 -14.76 14.78 4.07
CA PRO A 159 -13.38 15.06 4.48
C PRO A 159 -12.46 13.88 4.16
N LEU A 160 -11.17 14.18 4.04
CA LEU A 160 -10.13 13.15 4.06
C LEU A 160 -9.94 12.66 5.49
N THR A 161 -9.87 11.35 5.70
CA THR A 161 -9.52 10.77 7.00
C THR A 161 -8.04 10.47 7.04
N ILE A 162 -7.26 11.29 7.73
CA ILE A 162 -5.79 11.20 7.78
C ILE A 162 -5.31 10.21 8.87
N VAL A 163 -6.03 10.11 9.98
CA VAL A 163 -5.71 9.14 11.04
C VAL A 163 -7.00 8.54 11.56
N LYS A 164 -7.06 7.22 11.65
CA LYS A 164 -8.17 6.49 12.26
C LYS A 164 -8.14 6.62 13.79
N SER A 165 -9.23 6.21 14.44
CA SER A 165 -9.35 6.21 15.91
C SER A 165 -8.38 5.26 16.61
N ASP A 166 -7.86 4.26 15.89
CA ASP A 166 -6.82 3.35 16.38
C ASP A 166 -5.39 3.88 16.14
N GLY A 167 -5.24 5.11 15.64
CA GLY A 167 -3.96 5.73 15.29
C GLY A 167 -3.38 5.28 13.95
N GLY A 168 -4.05 4.38 13.23
CA GLY A 168 -3.59 3.89 11.94
C GLY A 168 -3.80 4.90 10.80
N HIS A 169 -2.83 4.96 9.89
CA HIS A 169 -2.94 5.71 8.64
C HIS A 169 -3.91 5.05 7.65
N THR A 170 -4.37 5.83 6.68
CA THR A 170 -5.35 5.47 5.65
C THR A 170 -4.78 5.65 4.24
N TYR A 171 -5.56 5.29 3.22
CA TYR A 171 -5.22 5.60 1.82
C TYR A 171 -5.08 7.10 1.55
N ASP A 172 -5.94 7.95 2.16
CA ASP A 172 -5.79 9.41 2.06
C ASP A 172 -4.42 9.87 2.54
N THR A 173 -3.87 9.20 3.55
CA THR A 173 -2.56 9.52 4.12
C THR A 173 -1.43 9.11 3.19
N SER A 174 -1.49 7.88 2.66
CA SER A 174 -0.46 7.37 1.76
C SER A 174 -0.44 8.15 0.45
N ASP A 175 -1.60 8.50 -0.10
CA ASP A 175 -1.71 9.26 -1.34
C ASP A 175 -1.24 10.71 -1.18
N MET A 176 -1.54 11.35 -0.04
CA MET A 176 -0.99 12.67 0.26
C MET A 176 0.53 12.64 0.45
N ALA A 177 1.07 11.61 1.10
CA ALA A 177 2.52 11.44 1.21
C ALA A 177 3.15 11.18 -0.16
N CYS A 178 2.50 10.37 -0.98
CA CYS A 178 2.90 10.04 -2.35
C CYS A 178 2.98 11.28 -3.24
N ILE A 179 1.93 12.11 -3.27
CA ILE A 179 1.94 13.32 -4.10
C ILE A 179 2.96 14.34 -3.60
N LYS A 180 3.12 14.50 -2.28
CA LYS A 180 4.16 15.36 -1.69
C LYS A 180 5.56 14.90 -2.11
N GLN A 181 5.84 13.60 -2.05
CA GLN A 181 7.12 13.02 -2.45
C GLN A 181 7.41 13.28 -3.94
N ARG A 182 6.43 13.05 -4.81
CA ARG A 182 6.57 13.28 -6.26
C ARG A 182 6.76 14.75 -6.61
N LEU A 183 6.17 15.66 -5.85
CA LEU A 183 6.33 17.10 -6.06
C LEU A 183 7.67 17.62 -5.54
N HIS A 184 8.12 17.19 -4.37
CA HIS A 184 9.27 17.80 -3.69
C HIS A 184 10.59 17.04 -3.85
N GLU A 185 10.55 15.72 -4.00
CA GLU A 185 11.76 14.91 -4.17
C GLU A 185 12.00 14.60 -5.65
N GLU A 186 10.99 14.10 -6.37
CA GLU A 186 11.11 13.85 -7.81
C GLU A 186 11.09 15.15 -8.63
N ASN A 187 10.60 16.25 -8.04
CA ASN A 187 10.47 17.56 -8.70
C ASN A 187 9.74 17.45 -10.05
N ALA A 188 8.68 16.64 -10.10
CA ALA A 188 7.97 16.35 -11.33
C ALA A 188 7.18 17.57 -11.83
N ASP A 189 7.35 17.90 -13.11
CA ASP A 189 6.52 18.92 -13.78
C ASP A 189 5.08 18.43 -13.96
N TRP A 190 4.92 17.16 -14.40
CA TRP A 190 3.63 16.50 -14.60
C TRP A 190 3.57 15.19 -13.81
N ILE A 191 2.43 14.96 -13.16
CA ILE A 191 2.11 13.72 -12.47
C ILE A 191 0.78 13.20 -13.03
N ILE A 192 0.79 12.00 -13.60
CA ILE A 192 -0.40 11.40 -14.24
C ILE A 192 -0.83 10.19 -13.42
N TYR A 193 -2.02 10.27 -12.82
CA TYR A 193 -2.65 9.14 -12.13
C TYR A 193 -3.57 8.39 -13.09
N VAL A 194 -3.26 7.11 -13.36
CA VAL A 194 -4.04 6.26 -14.26
C VAL A 194 -4.89 5.29 -13.44
N ILE A 195 -5.99 5.81 -12.91
CA ILE A 195 -6.95 5.11 -12.05
C ILE A 195 -8.32 5.00 -12.74
N ASP A 196 -9.25 4.24 -12.16
CA ASP A 196 -10.62 4.18 -12.66
C ASP A 196 -11.46 5.38 -12.19
N SER A 197 -12.59 5.62 -12.81
CA SER A 197 -13.46 6.78 -12.52
C SER A 197 -14.20 6.70 -11.18
N GLY A 198 -14.13 5.56 -10.47
CA GLY A 198 -14.74 5.38 -9.15
C GLY A 198 -13.91 5.95 -8.01
N GLN A 199 -12.67 6.35 -8.28
CA GLN A 199 -11.79 7.09 -7.38
C GLN A 199 -11.78 8.58 -7.72
#